data_AF-A0A9E2NU65-F1
#
_entry.id   AF-A0A9E2NU65-F1
#
_cell.length_a   1.000
_cell.length_b   1.000
_cell.length_c   1.000
_cell.angle_alpha   90.00
_cell.angle_beta   90.00
_cell.angle_gamma   90.00
#
_symmetry.space_group_name_H-M   'P 1'
#
loop_
_entity.id
_entity.type
_entity.pdbx_description
1 polymer ?
#
loop_
_entity_poly.entity_id
_entity_poly.type
_entity_poly.pdbx_seq_one_letter_code
_entity_poly.pdbx_strand_id
1 'polypeptide(L)'
;MNGKATDKTELQSAYDVANAGKTTDSKYYNASKDLKDKYDEALTKAKGYLDNPNATQAEVEAGKQALEEAKNALNGKATDKTELQSAYDAANAGKTTDSKYYNASQDKKQAYDEALAQATKLLNDKNASQKAVDDAVANLEKARAELNGEPNFIGGDYTPSEPLTPSTETPAEKTTEKILMYASYLYDNKGIKIDKPTVKSYVTVVVAETPVTINGIKYYKVAGKDEYIKAGNIDGTLRVITHNSYIYNNKGKATRNKGIKRLV
;
A
#
# COMPACT_ATOMS: atom_id res chain seq x y z
N MET A 1 -55.65 -40.26 -22.72
CA MET A 1 -55.78 -38.90 -22.17
C MET A 1 -54.70 -38.04 -22.80
N ASN A 2 -55.06 -37.03 -23.58
CA ASN A 2 -54.08 -36.05 -24.06
C ASN A 2 -53.91 -35.01 -22.96
N GLY A 3 -53.04 -35.32 -21.99
CA GLY A 3 -52.66 -34.38 -20.96
C GLY A 3 -52.00 -33.18 -21.61
N LYS A 4 -52.54 -31.97 -21.37
CA LYS A 4 -51.92 -30.72 -21.79
C LYS A 4 -50.47 -30.71 -21.26
N ALA A 5 -49.49 -30.42 -22.12
CA ALA A 5 -48.10 -30.29 -21.70
C ALA A 5 -47.99 -29.20 -20.62
N THR A 6 -47.24 -29.49 -19.54
CA THR A 6 -46.97 -28.53 -18.46
C THR A 6 -46.17 -27.35 -19.00
N ASP A 7 -46.63 -26.13 -18.76
CA ASP A 7 -45.90 -24.93 -19.13
C ASP A 7 -44.89 -24.56 -18.04
N LYS A 8 -43.61 -24.47 -18.41
CA LYS A 8 -42.47 -24.20 -17.53
C LYS A 8 -41.80 -22.85 -17.79
N THR A 9 -42.29 -22.08 -18.75
CA THR A 9 -41.62 -20.87 -19.27
C THR A 9 -41.42 -19.81 -18.19
N GLU A 10 -42.43 -19.58 -17.35
CA GLU A 10 -42.35 -18.61 -16.25
C GLU A 10 -41.38 -19.06 -15.15
N LEU A 11 -41.41 -20.34 -14.76
CA LEU A 11 -40.48 -20.89 -13.78
C LEU A 11 -39.04 -20.82 -14.29
N GLN A 12 -38.81 -21.11 -15.57
CA GLN A 12 -37.48 -21.02 -16.20
C GLN A 12 -36.96 -19.59 -16.13
N SER A 13 -37.80 -18.62 -16.51
CA SER A 13 -37.46 -17.19 -16.46
C SER A 13 -37.16 -16.72 -15.04
N ALA A 14 -37.97 -17.15 -14.06
CA ALA A 14 -37.76 -16.83 -12.65
C ALA A 14 -36.45 -17.44 -12.11
N TYR A 15 -36.18 -18.70 -12.46
CA TYR A 15 -34.94 -19.40 -12.11
C TYR A 15 -33.71 -18.70 -12.69
N ASP A 16 -33.72 -18.33 -13.96
CA ASP A 16 -32.57 -17.70 -14.63
C ASP A 16 -32.24 -16.33 -14.00
N VAL A 17 -33.28 -15.51 -13.74
CA VAL A 17 -33.13 -14.22 -13.06
C VAL A 17 -32.61 -14.40 -11.63
N ALA A 18 -33.16 -15.36 -10.88
CA ALA A 18 -32.76 -15.64 -9.51
C ALA A 18 -31.32 -16.15 -9.42
N ASN A 19 -30.95 -17.09 -10.28
CA ASN A 19 -29.61 -17.68 -10.32
C ASN A 19 -28.54 -16.63 -10.69
N ALA A 20 -28.81 -15.77 -11.68
CA ALA A 20 -27.94 -14.65 -12.02
C ALA A 20 -27.85 -13.60 -10.89
N GLY A 21 -28.95 -13.39 -10.15
CA GLY A 21 -29.02 -12.49 -9.01
C GLY A 21 -28.04 -12.84 -7.88
N LYS A 22 -27.64 -14.11 -7.74
CA LYS A 22 -26.72 -14.54 -6.66
C LYS A 22 -25.37 -13.80 -6.64
N THR A 23 -24.92 -13.31 -7.79
CA THR A 23 -23.61 -12.63 -7.93
C THR A 23 -23.72 -11.10 -8.02
N THR A 24 -24.94 -10.57 -8.15
CA THR A 24 -25.17 -9.15 -8.48
C THR A 24 -26.17 -8.47 -7.56
N ASP A 25 -27.07 -9.22 -6.92
CA ASP A 25 -28.09 -8.69 -6.02
C ASP A 25 -27.55 -8.63 -4.57
N SER A 26 -27.39 -7.41 -4.08
CA SER A 26 -26.99 -7.13 -2.71
C SER A 26 -27.93 -7.74 -1.66
N LYS A 27 -29.22 -7.92 -2.00
CA LYS A 27 -30.15 -8.62 -1.12
C LYS A 27 -29.71 -10.05 -0.86
N TYR A 28 -29.08 -10.73 -1.83
CA TYR A 28 -28.58 -12.09 -1.65
C TYR A 28 -27.19 -12.12 -1.01
N TYR A 29 -26.19 -11.47 -1.61
CA TYR A 29 -24.81 -11.67 -1.14
C TYR A 29 -24.54 -11.06 0.25
N ASN A 30 -25.31 -10.04 0.66
CA ASN A 30 -25.28 -9.46 2.01
C ASN A 30 -26.40 -9.99 2.94
N ALA A 31 -27.20 -10.98 2.51
CA ALA A 31 -28.21 -11.58 3.41
C ALA A 31 -27.58 -12.45 4.49
N SER A 32 -28.36 -12.72 5.54
CA SER A 32 -28.00 -13.72 6.55
C SER A 32 -27.85 -15.10 5.91
N LYS A 33 -26.98 -15.92 6.50
CA LYS A 33 -26.71 -17.28 6.03
C LYS A 33 -28.00 -18.11 5.88
N ASP A 34 -28.86 -18.10 6.88
CA ASP A 34 -30.10 -18.89 6.86
C ASP A 34 -31.04 -18.52 5.71
N LEU A 35 -31.12 -17.23 5.36
CA LEU A 35 -31.97 -16.77 4.26
C LEU A 35 -31.35 -17.09 2.90
N LYS A 36 -30.02 -17.04 2.78
CA LYS A 36 -29.30 -17.50 1.58
C LYS A 36 -29.49 -19.00 1.37
N ASP A 37 -29.40 -19.79 2.43
CA ASP A 37 -29.58 -21.24 2.36
C ASP A 37 -31.01 -21.58 1.90
N LYS A 38 -32.04 -20.89 2.43
CA LYS A 38 -33.44 -21.05 1.97
C LYS A 38 -33.63 -20.65 0.50
N TYR A 39 -32.98 -19.57 0.07
CA TYR A 39 -32.99 -19.14 -1.32
C TYR A 39 -32.35 -20.16 -2.26
N ASP A 40 -31.21 -20.72 -1.86
CA ASP A 40 -30.49 -21.75 -2.62
C ASP A 40 -31.27 -23.08 -2.66
N GLU A 41 -31.96 -23.43 -1.59
CA GLU A 41 -32.87 -24.58 -1.56
C GLU A 41 -34.05 -24.37 -2.53
N ALA A 42 -34.66 -23.19 -2.55
CA ALA A 42 -35.75 -22.87 -3.48
C ALA A 42 -35.28 -22.92 -4.95
N LEU A 43 -34.09 -22.38 -5.26
CA LEU A 43 -33.46 -22.52 -6.58
C LEU A 43 -33.25 -23.98 -6.97
N THR A 44 -32.77 -24.81 -6.03
CA THR A 44 -32.55 -26.24 -6.27
C THR A 44 -33.88 -26.97 -6.57
N LYS A 45 -34.94 -26.67 -5.83
CA LYS A 45 -36.28 -27.23 -6.09
C LYS A 45 -36.85 -26.78 -7.43
N ALA A 46 -36.76 -25.48 -7.74
CA ALA A 46 -37.17 -24.92 -9.02
C ALA A 46 -36.47 -25.63 -10.18
N LYS A 47 -35.15 -25.82 -10.08
CA LYS A 47 -34.38 -26.58 -11.08
C LYS A 47 -34.84 -28.03 -11.21
N GLY A 48 -35.14 -28.68 -10.08
CA GLY A 48 -35.70 -30.03 -10.06
C GLY A 48 -37.02 -30.15 -10.83
N TYR A 49 -37.94 -29.19 -10.67
CA TYR A 49 -39.19 -29.15 -11.44
C TYR A 49 -38.96 -28.83 -12.92
N LEU A 50 -38.01 -27.96 -13.25
CA LEU A 50 -37.63 -27.66 -14.63
C LEU A 50 -37.10 -28.91 -15.35
N ASP A 51 -36.26 -29.69 -14.66
CA ASP A 51 -35.62 -30.88 -15.22
C ASP A 51 -36.54 -32.11 -15.24
N ASN A 52 -37.57 -32.17 -14.40
CA ASN A 52 -38.48 -33.30 -14.35
C ASN A 52 -39.49 -33.26 -15.52
N PRO A 53 -39.43 -34.17 -16.51
CA PRO A 53 -40.33 -34.16 -17.66
C PRO A 53 -41.80 -34.42 -17.28
N ASN A 54 -42.05 -35.01 -16.11
CA ASN A 54 -43.39 -35.33 -15.60
C ASN A 54 -43.90 -34.35 -14.54
N ALA A 55 -43.20 -33.22 -14.32
CA ALA A 55 -43.66 -32.19 -13.39
C ALA A 55 -45.06 -31.70 -13.77
N THR A 56 -45.93 -31.61 -12.78
CA THR A 56 -47.29 -31.09 -12.92
C THR A 56 -47.30 -29.56 -12.93
N GLN A 57 -48.35 -28.95 -13.47
CA GLN A 57 -48.51 -27.49 -13.44
C GLN A 57 -48.51 -26.94 -12.00
N ALA A 58 -49.09 -27.68 -11.05
CA ALA A 58 -49.12 -27.29 -9.64
C ALA A 58 -47.71 -27.28 -9.02
N GLU A 59 -46.86 -28.25 -9.34
CA GLU A 59 -45.47 -28.29 -8.87
C GLU A 59 -44.63 -27.16 -9.47
N VAL A 60 -44.83 -26.84 -10.76
CA VAL A 60 -44.14 -25.72 -11.42
C VAL A 60 -44.52 -24.39 -10.78
N GLU A 61 -45.82 -24.17 -10.53
CA GLU A 61 -46.30 -22.95 -9.87
C GLU A 61 -45.81 -22.87 -8.41
N ALA A 62 -45.87 -23.97 -7.66
CA ALA A 62 -45.36 -24.02 -6.30
C ALA A 62 -43.84 -23.75 -6.24
N GLY A 63 -43.07 -24.26 -7.21
CA GLY A 63 -41.64 -23.97 -7.35
C GLY A 63 -41.36 -22.50 -7.62
N LYS A 64 -42.16 -21.86 -8.48
CA LYS A 64 -42.06 -20.43 -8.79
C LYS A 64 -42.39 -19.59 -7.57
N GLN A 65 -43.52 -19.88 -6.91
CA GLN A 65 -43.95 -19.19 -5.70
C GLN A 65 -42.91 -19.31 -4.58
N ALA A 66 -42.38 -20.51 -4.32
CA ALA A 66 -41.35 -20.72 -3.30
C ALA A 66 -40.07 -19.92 -3.59
N LEU A 67 -39.68 -19.81 -4.86
CA LEU A 67 -38.52 -19.01 -5.27
C LEU A 67 -38.76 -17.51 -5.06
N GLU A 68 -39.95 -17.01 -5.39
CA GLU A 68 -40.33 -15.60 -5.17
C GLU A 68 -40.42 -15.26 -3.68
N GLU A 69 -41.01 -16.13 -2.87
CA GLU A 69 -41.07 -15.97 -1.41
C GLU A 69 -39.67 -15.95 -0.78
N ALA A 70 -38.80 -16.88 -1.18
CA ALA A 70 -37.42 -16.90 -0.71
C ALA A 70 -36.64 -15.64 -1.15
N LYS A 71 -36.85 -15.16 -2.38
CA LYS A 71 -36.26 -13.91 -2.88
C LYS A 71 -36.70 -12.71 -2.05
N ASN A 72 -37.99 -12.61 -1.74
CA ASN A 72 -38.55 -11.52 -0.96
C ASN A 72 -38.14 -11.57 0.51
N ALA A 73 -37.85 -12.76 1.04
CA ALA A 73 -37.36 -12.96 2.39
C ALA A 73 -35.89 -12.53 2.58
N LEU A 74 -35.10 -12.40 1.51
CA LEU A 74 -33.71 -11.95 1.58
C LEU A 74 -33.61 -10.56 2.23
N ASN A 75 -32.76 -10.47 3.25
CA ASN A 75 -32.63 -9.28 4.09
C ASN A 75 -31.35 -8.47 3.85
N GLY A 76 -30.56 -8.83 2.83
CA GLY A 76 -29.36 -8.09 2.47
C GLY A 76 -29.68 -6.65 2.06
N LYS A 77 -28.73 -5.76 2.29
CA LYS A 77 -28.82 -4.34 1.92
C LYS A 77 -27.75 -4.03 0.87
N ALA A 78 -27.95 -2.90 0.18
CA ALA A 78 -26.90 -2.32 -0.65
C ALA A 78 -25.64 -2.10 0.19
N THR A 79 -24.48 -2.41 -0.40
CA THR A 79 -23.19 -2.23 0.27
C THR A 79 -22.90 -0.74 0.44
N ASP A 80 -22.65 -0.34 1.68
CA ASP A 80 -22.19 0.99 2.04
C ASP A 80 -20.66 1.07 1.92
N LYS A 81 -20.16 2.07 1.18
CA LYS A 81 -18.73 2.30 0.92
C LYS A 81 -18.24 3.64 1.45
N THR A 82 -19.08 4.38 2.17
CA THR A 82 -18.77 5.74 2.64
C THR A 82 -17.55 5.78 3.55
N GLU A 83 -17.46 4.83 4.48
CA GLU A 83 -16.32 4.70 5.39
C GLU A 83 -15.04 4.30 4.65
N LEU A 84 -15.10 3.33 3.74
CA LEU A 84 -13.96 2.93 2.91
C LEU A 84 -13.45 4.08 2.04
N GLN A 85 -14.34 4.87 1.45
CA GLN A 85 -13.96 6.05 0.68
C GLN A 85 -13.23 7.08 1.57
N SER A 86 -13.79 7.36 2.75
CA SER A 86 -13.19 8.30 3.70
C SER A 86 -11.82 7.84 4.19
N ALA A 87 -11.68 6.56 4.53
CA ALA A 87 -10.42 5.95 4.93
C ALA A 87 -9.38 5.97 3.81
N TYR A 88 -9.79 5.65 2.58
CA TYR A 88 -8.94 5.72 1.38
C TYR A 88 -8.44 7.14 1.12
N ASP A 89 -9.30 8.15 1.15
CA ASP A 89 -8.92 9.53 0.89
C ASP A 89 -7.95 10.06 1.95
N ALA A 90 -8.23 9.79 3.24
CA ALA A 90 -7.34 10.13 4.33
C ALA A 90 -5.98 9.42 4.21
N ALA A 91 -6.00 8.15 3.83
CA ALA A 91 -4.79 7.35 3.69
C ALA A 91 -3.94 7.80 2.49
N ASN A 92 -4.56 8.12 1.36
CA ASN A 92 -3.88 8.61 0.17
C ASN A 92 -3.26 10.00 0.40
N ALA A 93 -3.95 10.90 1.11
CA ALA A 93 -3.39 12.18 1.55
C ALA A 93 -2.22 11.99 2.53
N GLY A 94 -2.31 11.01 3.43
CA GLY A 94 -1.25 10.66 4.37
C GLY A 94 0.08 10.31 3.70
N LYS A 95 0.05 9.69 2.51
CA LYS A 95 1.27 9.37 1.75
C LYS A 95 2.11 10.59 1.40
N THR A 96 1.49 11.76 1.27
CA THR A 96 2.17 13.01 0.90
C THR A 96 2.33 13.99 2.06
N THR A 97 1.81 13.67 3.24
CA THR A 97 1.80 14.62 4.37
C THR A 97 2.30 14.05 5.68
N ASP A 98 2.26 12.72 5.85
CA ASP A 98 2.58 12.06 7.11
C ASP A 98 4.01 11.50 7.11
N SER A 99 4.87 12.04 7.99
CA SER A 99 6.23 11.53 8.20
C SER A 99 6.24 10.05 8.59
N LYS A 100 5.17 9.54 9.22
CA LYS A 100 5.03 8.12 9.54
C LYS A 100 5.06 7.25 8.30
N TYR A 101 4.52 7.70 7.17
CA TYR A 101 4.60 6.97 5.91
C TYR A 101 5.95 7.18 5.21
N TYR A 102 6.42 8.42 5.15
CA TYR A 102 7.64 8.77 4.43
C TYR A 102 8.90 8.10 4.98
N ASN A 103 9.00 8.07 6.31
CA ASN A 103 10.14 7.55 7.06
C ASN A 103 9.91 6.11 7.54
N ALA A 104 8.75 5.51 7.26
CA ALA A 104 8.50 4.11 7.59
C ALA A 104 9.43 3.18 6.83
N SER A 105 9.69 2.04 7.47
CA SER A 105 10.28 0.87 6.84
C SER A 105 9.51 0.42 5.58
N GLN A 106 10.25 -0.16 4.63
CA GLN A 106 9.71 -0.50 3.32
C GLN A 106 8.57 -1.53 3.38
N ASP A 107 8.66 -2.51 4.26
CA ASP A 107 7.63 -3.52 4.49
C ASP A 107 6.33 -2.89 5.01
N LYS A 108 6.42 -1.91 5.91
CA LYS A 108 5.25 -1.17 6.40
C LYS A 108 4.62 -0.30 5.34
N LYS A 109 5.43 0.36 4.51
CA LYS A 109 4.93 1.13 3.35
C LYS A 109 4.27 0.23 2.31
N GLN A 110 4.84 -0.94 2.05
CA GLN A 110 4.28 -1.90 1.12
C GLN A 110 2.92 -2.42 1.63
N ALA A 111 2.83 -2.82 2.90
CA ALA A 111 1.57 -3.26 3.50
C ALA A 111 0.48 -2.16 3.42
N TYR A 112 0.87 -0.91 3.64
CA TYR A 112 -0.02 0.25 3.49
C TYR A 112 -0.49 0.48 2.04
N ASP A 113 0.43 0.40 1.08
CA ASP A 113 0.11 0.57 -0.34
C ASP A 113 -0.74 -0.59 -0.89
N GLU A 114 -0.51 -1.82 -0.42
CA GLU A 114 -1.33 -2.99 -0.74
C GLU A 114 -2.75 -2.85 -0.18
N ALA A 115 -2.90 -2.35 1.06
CA ALA A 115 -4.21 -2.07 1.64
C ALA A 115 -4.97 -0.97 0.86
N LEU A 116 -4.27 0.09 0.43
CA LEU A 116 -4.84 1.12 -0.45
C LEU A 116 -5.30 0.54 -1.80
N ALA A 117 -4.51 -0.33 -2.42
CA ALA A 117 -4.88 -0.96 -3.69
C ALA A 117 -6.12 -1.87 -3.54
N GLN A 118 -6.24 -2.61 -2.43
CA GLN A 118 -7.43 -3.40 -2.12
C GLN A 118 -8.66 -2.51 -1.91
N ALA A 119 -8.52 -1.39 -1.19
CA ALA A 119 -9.57 -0.39 -1.03
C ALA A 119 -10.03 0.17 -2.38
N THR A 120 -9.10 0.56 -3.27
CA THR A 120 -9.44 1.02 -4.63
C THR A 120 -10.20 -0.03 -5.43
N LYS A 121 -9.81 -1.31 -5.34
CA LYS A 121 -10.50 -2.40 -6.04
C LYS A 121 -11.95 -2.52 -5.56
N LEU A 122 -12.19 -2.50 -4.26
CA LEU A 122 -13.53 -2.63 -3.68
C LEU A 122 -14.41 -1.40 -3.90
N LEU A 123 -13.83 -0.19 -3.90
CA LEU A 123 -14.57 1.02 -4.27
C LEU A 123 -15.15 0.91 -5.69
N ASN A 124 -14.36 0.37 -6.63
CA ASN A 124 -14.77 0.18 -8.02
C ASN A 124 -15.63 -1.08 -8.28
N ASP A 125 -15.65 -2.04 -7.35
CA ASP A 125 -16.43 -3.28 -7.49
C ASP A 125 -17.91 -3.06 -7.14
N LYS A 126 -18.78 -3.08 -8.16
CA LYS A 126 -20.23 -2.88 -8.00
C LYS A 126 -20.91 -3.95 -7.14
N ASN A 127 -20.28 -5.12 -6.98
CA ASN A 127 -20.85 -6.28 -6.29
C ASN A 127 -20.05 -6.63 -5.02
N ALA A 128 -19.20 -5.72 -4.52
CA ALA A 128 -18.49 -5.91 -3.27
C ALA A 128 -19.48 -6.17 -2.13
N SER A 129 -19.23 -7.20 -1.31
CA SER A 129 -20.00 -7.45 -0.09
C SER A 129 -19.66 -6.43 1.01
N GLN A 130 -20.59 -6.20 1.94
CA GLN A 130 -20.34 -5.33 3.09
C GLN A 130 -19.14 -5.82 3.91
N LYS A 131 -19.06 -7.13 4.17
CA LYS A 131 -17.92 -7.71 4.88
C LYS A 131 -16.57 -7.42 4.22
N ALA A 132 -16.49 -7.52 2.90
CA ALA A 132 -15.24 -7.22 2.19
C ALA A 132 -14.85 -5.74 2.31
N VAL A 133 -15.83 -4.84 2.31
CA VAL A 133 -15.61 -3.40 2.53
C VAL A 133 -15.13 -3.14 3.96
N ASP A 134 -15.81 -3.71 4.96
CA ASP A 134 -15.44 -3.55 6.37
C ASP A 134 -14.04 -4.11 6.67
N ASP A 135 -13.72 -5.28 6.11
CA ASP A 135 -12.40 -5.90 6.23
C ASP A 135 -11.31 -5.01 5.60
N ALA A 136 -11.62 -4.33 4.48
CA ALA A 136 -10.67 -3.43 3.83
C ALA A 136 -10.45 -2.14 4.61
N VAL A 137 -11.49 -1.57 5.24
CA VAL A 137 -11.35 -0.45 6.18
C VAL A 137 -10.41 -0.85 7.31
N ALA A 138 -10.71 -1.96 8.00
CA ALA A 138 -9.90 -2.44 9.12
C ALA A 138 -8.44 -2.72 8.72
N ASN A 139 -8.21 -3.32 7.55
CA ASN A 139 -6.86 -3.58 7.05
C ASN A 139 -6.10 -2.29 6.74
N LEU A 140 -6.76 -1.29 6.15
CA LEU A 140 -6.14 0.00 5.85
C LEU A 140 -5.79 0.78 7.12
N GLU A 141 -6.68 0.79 8.11
CA GLU A 141 -6.42 1.41 9.41
C GLU A 141 -5.29 0.70 10.16
N LYS A 142 -5.28 -0.63 10.16
CA LYS A 142 -4.19 -1.42 10.74
C LYS A 142 -2.85 -1.09 10.08
N ALA A 143 -2.80 -1.10 8.74
CA ALA A 143 -1.58 -0.78 8.01
C ALA A 143 -1.11 0.65 8.31
N ARG A 144 -2.06 1.61 8.47
CA ARG A 144 -1.75 2.97 8.89
C ARG A 144 -1.14 3.03 10.29
N ALA A 145 -1.70 2.29 11.24
CA ALA A 145 -1.22 2.25 12.62
C ALA A 145 0.16 1.59 12.74
N GLU A 146 0.47 0.63 11.87
CA GLU A 146 1.76 -0.06 11.82
C GLU A 146 2.88 0.73 11.12
N LEU A 147 2.56 1.87 10.50
CA LEU A 147 3.58 2.77 9.97
C LEU A 147 4.50 3.23 11.10
N ASN A 148 5.79 2.93 10.95
CA ASN A 148 6.81 3.12 11.97
C ASN A 148 7.79 4.27 11.64
N GLY A 149 7.39 5.19 10.76
CA GLY A 149 8.20 6.37 10.49
C GLY A 149 8.13 7.36 11.66
N GLU A 150 9.28 7.86 12.10
CA GLU A 150 9.32 8.90 13.12
C GLU A 150 9.34 10.31 12.50
N PRO A 151 8.70 11.31 13.14
CA PRO A 151 8.86 12.70 12.76
C PRO A 151 10.31 13.15 12.97
N ASN A 152 10.88 13.88 12.01
CA ASN A 152 12.17 14.55 12.22
C ASN A 152 11.97 15.71 13.22
N PHE A 153 12.28 15.48 14.50
CA PHE A 153 12.14 16.48 15.54
C PHE A 153 13.15 17.62 15.32
N ILE A 154 12.65 18.83 15.01
CA ILE A 154 13.43 20.07 14.99
C ILE A 154 12.98 20.88 16.21
N GLY A 155 13.62 20.69 17.36
CA GLY A 155 13.33 21.51 18.55
C GLY A 155 14.02 21.10 19.84
N GLY A 156 15.18 21.72 20.13
CA GLY A 156 15.69 21.92 21.50
C GLY A 156 16.29 20.71 22.23
N ASP A 157 17.56 20.88 22.62
CA ASP A 157 18.34 20.12 23.62
C ASP A 157 18.55 18.62 23.38
N TYR A 158 19.63 18.36 22.64
CA TYR A 158 20.15 17.04 22.28
C TYR A 158 20.84 16.36 23.47
N THR A 159 20.20 15.37 24.08
CA THR A 159 20.86 14.32 24.86
C THR A 159 20.91 13.03 24.03
N PRO A 160 22.09 12.49 23.69
CA PRO A 160 22.18 11.25 22.93
C PRO A 160 21.54 10.09 23.73
N SER A 161 20.46 9.53 23.20
CA SER A 161 19.89 8.26 23.68
C SER A 161 20.71 7.09 23.12
N GLU A 162 20.98 6.11 23.99
CA GLU A 162 21.86 4.96 23.76
C GLU A 162 21.47 4.09 22.55
N PRO A 163 22.47 3.44 21.91
CA PRO A 163 22.24 2.57 20.77
C PRO A 163 21.47 1.31 21.19
N LEU A 164 20.29 1.09 20.60
CA LEU A 164 19.54 -0.15 20.79
C LEU A 164 20.16 -1.30 19.97
N THR A 165 20.28 -2.44 20.64
CA THR A 165 20.87 -3.70 20.21
C THR A 165 20.09 -4.38 19.06
N PRO A 166 20.78 -5.11 18.14
CA PRO A 166 20.19 -5.67 16.94
C PRO A 166 19.59 -7.07 17.16
N SER A 167 18.60 -7.46 16.35
CA SER A 167 18.14 -8.84 16.19
C SER A 167 18.08 -9.22 14.70
N THR A 168 19.05 -10.05 14.29
CA THR A 168 19.13 -11.09 13.21
C THR A 168 18.03 -11.21 12.15
N GLU A 169 18.26 -11.46 10.84
CA GLU A 169 19.45 -11.60 9.96
C GLU A 169 19.00 -11.75 8.48
N THR A 170 19.67 -11.06 7.52
CA THR A 170 19.98 -11.38 6.08
C THR A 170 20.41 -10.05 5.40
N PRO A 171 21.54 -9.98 4.66
CA PRO A 171 22.58 -8.98 4.85
C PRO A 171 22.09 -7.55 4.60
N ALA A 172 22.01 -6.79 5.69
CA ALA A 172 21.83 -5.36 5.67
C ALA A 172 23.00 -4.71 4.93
N GLU A 173 22.68 -3.91 3.93
CA GLU A 173 23.62 -2.98 3.31
C GLU A 173 24.22 -2.12 4.45
N LYS A 174 25.50 -2.29 4.76
CA LYS A 174 26.17 -1.51 5.80
C LYS A 174 26.10 -0.04 5.43
N THR A 175 25.64 0.79 6.36
CA THR A 175 25.47 2.23 6.15
C THR A 175 26.32 3.02 7.14
N THR A 176 26.66 4.25 6.75
CA THR A 176 27.44 5.21 7.53
C THR A 176 26.84 6.60 7.38
N GLU A 177 27.03 7.43 8.39
CA GLU A 177 26.71 8.85 8.33
C GLU A 177 27.85 9.61 7.66
N LYS A 178 27.50 10.53 6.75
CA LYS A 178 28.45 11.46 6.15
C LYS A 178 27.83 12.84 6.04
N ILE A 179 28.65 13.89 6.15
CA ILE A 179 28.20 15.27 5.96
C ILE A 179 28.27 15.60 4.47
N LEU A 180 27.14 16.02 3.91
CA LEU A 180 27.07 16.55 2.56
C LEU A 180 27.72 17.93 2.52
N MET A 181 28.87 18.07 1.88
CA MET A 181 29.64 19.31 1.83
C MET A 181 29.05 20.35 0.86
N TYR A 182 28.39 19.88 -0.22
CA TYR A 182 27.80 20.73 -1.26
C TYR A 182 26.35 20.33 -1.55
N ALA A 183 25.49 21.31 -1.88
CA ALA A 183 24.11 21.02 -2.23
C ALA A 183 24.06 20.03 -3.40
N SER A 184 23.24 18.98 -3.28
CA SER A 184 23.23 17.86 -4.21
C SER A 184 21.84 17.58 -4.77
N TYR A 185 21.79 17.27 -6.06
CA TYR A 185 20.66 16.55 -6.63
C TYR A 185 20.70 15.08 -6.22
N LEU A 186 19.55 14.42 -6.32
CA LEU A 186 19.40 12.98 -6.16
C LEU A 186 19.35 12.33 -7.55
N TYR A 187 19.94 11.15 -7.64
CA TYR A 187 20.03 10.38 -8.89
C TYR A 187 19.41 8.99 -8.68
N ASP A 188 18.93 8.38 -9.76
CA ASP A 188 18.47 6.99 -9.76
C ASP A 188 19.65 6.01 -9.97
N ASN A 189 19.35 4.71 -10.01
CA ASN A 189 20.34 3.65 -10.24
C ASN A 189 20.98 3.66 -11.65
N LYS A 190 20.50 4.51 -12.56
CA LYS A 190 21.07 4.75 -13.90
C LYS A 190 21.88 6.04 -13.97
N GLY A 191 21.97 6.78 -12.86
CA GLY A 191 22.68 8.05 -12.78
C GLY A 191 21.90 9.21 -13.41
N ILE A 192 20.59 9.04 -13.61
CA ILE A 192 19.69 10.08 -14.12
C ILE A 192 19.18 10.88 -12.93
N LYS A 193 19.13 12.21 -13.09
CA LYS A 193 18.66 13.14 -12.05
C LYS A 193 17.17 12.88 -11.78
N ILE A 194 16.83 12.65 -10.52
CA ILE A 194 15.44 12.53 -10.05
C ILE A 194 14.86 13.95 -9.91
N ASP A 195 13.60 14.13 -10.33
CA ASP A 195 12.88 15.40 -10.17
C ASP A 195 12.42 15.59 -8.72
N LYS A 196 13.39 15.84 -7.84
CA LYS A 196 13.22 16.12 -6.41
C LYS A 196 13.99 17.38 -6.02
N PRO A 197 13.57 18.06 -4.93
CA PRO A 197 14.33 19.17 -4.36
C PRO A 197 15.78 18.80 -4.08
N THR A 198 16.68 19.77 -4.19
CA THR A 198 18.09 19.58 -3.85
C THR A 198 18.27 19.36 -2.35
N VAL A 199 19.13 18.41 -2.00
CA VAL A 199 19.61 18.21 -0.64
C VAL A 199 20.56 19.36 -0.31
N LYS A 200 20.32 20.08 0.79
CA LYS A 200 21.12 21.25 1.20
C LYS A 200 22.53 20.83 1.64
N SER A 201 23.52 21.70 1.47
CA SER A 201 24.86 21.48 2.03
C SER A 201 24.86 21.55 3.56
N TYR A 202 25.91 20.99 4.16
CA TYR A 202 26.17 20.87 5.60
C TYR A 202 25.11 20.07 6.37
N VAL A 203 24.47 19.11 5.71
CA VAL A 203 23.54 18.16 6.35
C VAL A 203 24.15 16.78 6.43
N THR A 204 23.87 16.04 7.50
CA THR A 204 24.24 14.63 7.61
C THR A 204 23.31 13.78 6.74
N VAL A 205 23.87 12.90 5.93
CA VAL A 205 23.18 11.91 5.11
C VAL A 205 23.64 10.52 5.52
N VAL A 206 22.68 9.60 5.71
CA VAL A 206 22.98 8.18 5.93
C VAL A 206 23.06 7.52 4.56
N VAL A 207 24.21 6.93 4.27
CA VAL A 207 24.49 6.35 2.96
C VAL A 207 25.17 4.99 3.11
N ALA A 208 25.14 4.16 2.08
CA ALA A 208 25.91 2.92 2.02
C ALA A 208 27.40 3.19 2.31
N GLU A 209 28.06 2.28 3.02
CA GLU A 209 29.46 2.41 3.45
C GLU A 209 30.40 2.53 2.23
N THR A 210 30.12 1.76 1.18
CA THR A 210 30.91 1.76 -0.06
C THR A 210 30.17 2.47 -1.20
N PRO A 211 30.81 3.43 -1.91
CA PRO A 211 30.19 4.06 -3.05
C PRO A 211 30.14 3.12 -4.26
N VAL A 212 29.11 3.28 -5.09
CA VAL A 212 28.94 2.58 -6.37
C VAL A 212 29.36 3.47 -7.54
N THR A 213 29.80 2.88 -8.66
CA THR A 213 30.15 3.62 -9.87
C THR A 213 29.04 3.47 -10.91
N ILE A 214 28.43 4.59 -11.31
CA ILE A 214 27.39 4.64 -12.35
C ILE A 214 27.90 5.57 -13.46
N ASN A 215 28.06 5.05 -14.67
CA ASN A 215 28.57 5.78 -15.84
C ASN A 215 29.91 6.50 -15.58
N GLY A 216 30.84 5.85 -14.87
CA GLY A 216 32.16 6.39 -14.55
C GLY A 216 32.20 7.41 -13.41
N ILE A 217 31.06 7.73 -12.79
CA ILE A 217 30.95 8.66 -11.65
C ILE A 217 30.61 7.86 -10.39
N LYS A 218 31.28 8.16 -9.27
CA LYS A 218 31.01 7.54 -7.97
C LYS A 218 29.80 8.18 -7.27
N TYR A 219 28.95 7.34 -6.71
CA TYR A 219 27.77 7.73 -5.94
C TYR A 219 27.69 6.95 -4.63
N TYR A 220 27.17 7.59 -3.60
CA TYR A 220 26.70 6.92 -2.40
C TYR A 220 25.20 6.69 -2.52
N LYS A 221 24.77 5.44 -2.33
CA LYS A 221 23.35 5.10 -2.23
C LYS A 221 22.82 5.60 -0.88
N VAL A 222 21.73 6.34 -0.90
CA VAL A 222 21.06 6.80 0.30
C VAL A 222 20.44 5.59 1.00
N ALA A 223 20.68 5.45 2.30
CA ALA A 223 20.19 4.32 3.06
C ALA A 223 18.68 4.15 2.92
N GLY A 224 18.24 2.93 2.60
CA GLY A 224 16.82 2.60 2.44
C GLY A 224 16.13 3.22 1.23
N LYS A 225 16.87 3.79 0.27
CA LYS A 225 16.31 4.37 -0.97
C LYS A 225 17.13 3.96 -2.20
N ASP A 226 16.48 3.84 -3.35
CA ASP A 226 17.17 3.74 -4.66
C ASP A 226 17.55 5.12 -5.19
N GLU A 227 18.12 5.93 -4.30
CA GLU A 227 18.56 7.29 -4.56
C GLU A 227 20.05 7.39 -4.32
N TYR A 228 20.71 8.18 -5.16
CA TYR A 228 22.15 8.24 -5.21
C TYR A 228 22.60 9.69 -5.09
N ILE A 229 23.58 9.95 -4.24
CA ILE A 229 24.24 11.24 -4.09
C ILE A 229 25.65 11.12 -4.64
N LYS A 230 26.09 12.07 -5.47
CA LYS A 230 27.45 12.06 -6.02
C LYS A 230 28.47 12.06 -4.89
N ALA A 231 29.43 11.15 -4.94
CA ALA A 231 30.45 11.02 -3.90
C ALA A 231 31.25 12.33 -3.73
N GLY A 232 31.52 13.08 -4.80
CA GLY A 232 32.22 14.38 -4.70
C GLY A 232 31.47 15.49 -3.96
N ASN A 233 30.16 15.33 -3.70
CA ASN A 233 29.41 16.26 -2.86
C ASN A 233 29.54 15.92 -1.37
N ILE A 234 30.03 14.72 -1.05
CA ILE A 234 30.17 14.19 0.30
C ILE A 234 31.66 14.09 0.66
N ASP A 235 32.42 13.33 -0.14
CA ASP A 235 33.85 13.18 -0.03
C ASP A 235 34.55 14.37 -0.67
N GLY A 236 35.33 15.11 0.13
CA GLY A 236 36.16 16.19 -0.37
C GLY A 236 37.21 15.73 -1.37
N THR A 237 37.74 16.65 -2.18
CA THR A 237 38.85 16.34 -3.08
C THR A 237 40.15 16.22 -2.29
N LEU A 238 40.74 15.04 -2.26
CA LEU A 238 42.11 14.86 -1.75
C LEU A 238 43.08 15.68 -2.61
N ARG A 239 43.89 16.52 -1.97
CA ARG A 239 44.97 17.28 -2.62
C ARG A 239 46.27 17.04 -1.89
N VAL A 240 47.32 16.75 -2.65
CA VAL A 240 48.69 16.68 -2.10
C VAL A 240 49.18 18.10 -1.87
N ILE A 241 49.59 18.39 -0.65
CA ILE A 241 50.14 19.70 -0.30
C ILE A 241 51.65 19.69 -0.59
N THR A 242 52.11 20.53 -1.52
CA THR A 242 53.53 20.63 -1.88
C THR A 242 54.34 21.62 -1.02
N HIS A 243 53.66 22.41 -0.18
CA HIS A 243 54.26 23.44 0.68
C HIS A 243 53.59 23.47 2.07
N ASN A 244 54.30 23.93 3.10
CA ASN A 244 53.70 24.08 4.44
C ASN A 244 52.50 25.03 4.37
N SER A 245 51.36 24.61 4.92
CA SER A 245 50.09 25.35 4.78
C SER A 245 49.45 25.62 6.15
N TYR A 246 48.88 26.82 6.33
CA TYR A 246 48.12 27.19 7.51
C TYR A 246 46.63 26.84 7.35
N ILE A 247 45.96 26.49 8.45
CA ILE A 247 44.51 26.27 8.46
C ILE A 247 43.85 27.61 8.80
N TYR A 248 42.96 28.08 7.93
CA TYR A 248 42.24 29.35 8.09
C TYR A 248 40.78 29.10 8.51
N ASN A 249 40.22 30.00 9.31
CA ASN A 249 38.78 29.99 9.59
C ASN A 249 37.98 30.67 8.47
N ASN A 250 36.65 30.66 8.59
CA ASN A 250 35.73 31.29 7.63
C ASN A 250 35.87 32.83 7.49
N LYS A 251 36.70 33.47 8.32
CA LYS A 251 37.03 34.90 8.24
C LYS A 251 38.43 35.15 7.66
N GLY A 252 39.09 34.12 7.11
CA GLY A 252 40.42 34.21 6.52
C GLY A 252 41.55 34.40 7.54
N LYS A 253 41.29 34.18 8.83
CA LYS A 253 42.31 34.27 9.89
C LYS A 253 42.93 32.90 10.13
N ALA A 254 44.26 32.84 10.15
CA ALA A 254 44.98 31.62 10.50
C ALA A 254 44.61 31.16 11.91
N THR A 255 44.23 29.89 12.04
CA THR A 255 43.88 29.25 13.32
C THR A 255 45.16 28.89 14.08
N ARG A 256 45.08 28.80 15.42
CA ARG A 256 46.25 28.49 16.28
C ARG A 256 46.68 27.01 16.20
N ASN A 257 45.95 26.17 15.48
CA ASN A 257 46.37 24.79 15.23
C ASN A 257 47.61 24.83 14.33
N LYS A 258 48.69 24.15 14.74
CA LYS A 258 49.91 24.01 13.91
C LYS A 258 49.48 23.53 12.52
N GLY A 259 49.89 24.27 11.49
CA GLY A 259 49.53 23.99 10.09
C GLY A 259 49.87 22.57 9.66
N ILE A 260 49.25 22.12 8.56
CA ILE A 260 49.48 20.79 8.00
C ILE A 260 50.90 20.77 7.41
N LYS A 261 51.76 19.90 7.95
CA LYS A 261 53.12 19.72 7.45
C LYS A 261 53.09 19.01 6.09
N ARG A 262 53.98 19.42 5.18
CA ARG A 262 54.20 18.69 3.91
C ARG A 262 54.49 17.21 4.19
N LEU A 263 54.03 16.33 3.31
CA LEU A 263 54.62 14.98 3.22
C LEU A 263 56.07 15.17 2.79
N VAL A 264 57.01 14.61 3.54
CA VAL A 264 58.41 14.46 3.14
C VAL A 264 58.52 13.16 2.37
#